data_AF-A0A502FUN5-F1
#
_entry.id   AF-A0A502FUN5-F1
#
_cell.length_a   1.000
_cell.length_b   1.000
_cell.length_c   1.000
_cell.angle_alpha   90.00
_cell.angle_beta   90.00
_cell.angle_gamma   90.00
#
_symmetry.space_group_name_H-M   'P 1'
#
loop_
_entity.id
_entity.type
_entity.pdbx_description
1 polymer ?
#
loop_
_entity_poly.entity_id
_entity_poly.type
_entity_poly.pdbx_seq_one_letter_code
_entity_poly.pdbx_strand_id
1 'polypeptide(L)'
;MVVRGGAGLAPGALGGQLGGSQAGVRLVYALDVERRVALVGRMTSPLASGLREASLGVEWQPTKLPLRLVAEQRFALSGGHGGPGIGAIGGIGPVAIAHDVRLEAYAQAGMIRRAATEPYVDGALRVTHPVATLGEMRFDLGAGVWGGAQRGATRLDIGPSLGVALPLGKQRVRLALDWRERIVGAAHPESGPALTLGTDF
;
A
#
# COMPACT_ATOMS: atom_id res chain seq x y z
N MET A 1 -4.14 7.76 8.78
CA MET A 1 -3.40 6.87 9.71
C MET A 1 -3.65 5.44 9.26
N VAL A 2 -2.78 4.91 8.43
CA VAL A 2 -2.83 3.48 8.09
C VAL A 2 -2.32 2.71 9.32
N VAL A 3 -2.93 1.58 9.68
CA VAL A 3 -2.46 0.67 10.74
C VAL A 3 -2.63 -0.73 10.16
N ARG A 4 -1.54 -1.49 10.02
CA ARG A 4 -1.55 -2.79 9.31
C ARG A 4 -0.89 -3.88 10.15
N GLY A 5 -1.29 -5.12 9.98
CA GLY A 5 -0.51 -6.34 10.20
C GLY A 5 -0.81 -7.27 9.02
N GLY A 6 0.18 -7.97 8.47
CA GLY A 6 0.03 -8.91 7.36
C GLY A 6 1.05 -8.75 6.21
N ALA A 7 2.17 -9.47 6.33
CA ALA A 7 3.10 -9.95 5.28
C ALA A 7 3.20 -9.14 3.96
N GLY A 8 4.19 -8.24 3.91
CA GLY A 8 5.11 -8.09 2.76
C GLY A 8 4.64 -7.31 1.54
N LEU A 9 3.54 -6.56 1.60
CA LEU A 9 3.14 -5.64 0.53
C LEU A 9 3.16 -4.20 1.03
N ALA A 10 3.82 -3.34 0.25
CA ALA A 10 4.12 -1.97 0.62
C ALA A 10 2.85 -1.09 0.84
N PRO A 11 3.01 0.06 1.52
CA PRO A 11 1.91 0.83 2.08
C PRO A 11 0.76 1.33 1.18
N GLY A 12 0.75 1.19 -0.14
CA GLY A 12 -0.44 1.55 -0.93
C GLY A 12 -1.17 0.41 -1.62
N ALA A 13 -0.71 -0.84 -1.48
CA ALA A 13 -1.38 -2.04 -2.04
C ALA A 13 -2.79 -2.34 -1.46
N LEU A 14 -3.32 -1.50 -0.56
CA LEU A 14 -4.64 -1.71 0.04
C LEU A 14 -5.80 -1.36 -0.89
N GLY A 15 -5.60 -0.48 -1.88
CA GLY A 15 -6.69 0.08 -2.68
C GLY A 15 -7.60 0.96 -1.80
N GLY A 16 -7.89 2.18 -2.24
CA GLY A 16 -8.61 3.16 -1.42
C GLY A 16 -8.59 4.54 -2.06
N GLN A 17 -9.13 5.54 -1.36
CA GLN A 17 -9.17 6.91 -1.85
C GLN A 17 -7.75 7.42 -2.13
N LEU A 18 -7.49 7.83 -3.37
CA LEU A 18 -6.20 8.41 -3.75
C LEU A 18 -5.89 9.63 -2.88
N GLY A 19 -4.73 9.61 -2.22
CA GLY A 19 -4.22 10.71 -1.39
C GLY A 19 -4.96 10.95 -0.06
N GLY A 20 -6.10 10.32 0.17
CA GLY A 20 -6.94 10.56 1.35
C GLY A 20 -6.38 9.95 2.64
N SER A 21 -6.72 10.59 3.75
CA SER A 21 -6.48 10.03 5.09
C SER A 21 -7.37 8.81 5.33
N GLN A 22 -6.74 7.64 5.49
CA GLN A 22 -7.45 6.37 5.68
C GLN A 22 -6.79 5.49 6.72
N ALA A 23 -7.56 4.53 7.21
CA ALA A 23 -7.14 3.39 8.04
C ALA A 23 -7.61 2.09 7.37
N GLY A 24 -6.88 1.00 7.53
CA GLY A 24 -7.32 -0.26 6.96
C GLY A 24 -6.49 -1.45 7.39
N VAL A 25 -7.16 -2.59 7.50
CA VAL A 25 -6.60 -3.88 7.92
C VAL A 25 -6.59 -4.82 6.72
N ARG A 26 -5.56 -5.66 6.62
CA ARG A 26 -5.48 -6.75 5.63
C ARG A 26 -5.07 -8.03 6.34
N LEU A 27 -5.83 -9.09 6.14
CA LEU A 27 -5.57 -10.42 6.68
C LEU A 27 -5.22 -11.34 5.51
N VAL A 28 -4.16 -12.13 5.68
CA VAL A 28 -3.70 -13.10 4.68
C VAL A 28 -3.60 -14.45 5.34
N TYR A 29 -4.28 -15.43 4.76
CA TYR A 29 -4.23 -16.82 5.19
C TYR A 29 -3.71 -17.68 4.04
N ALA A 30 -2.48 -18.16 4.16
CA ALA A 30 -1.89 -19.05 3.17
C ALA A 30 -2.63 -20.39 3.14
N LEU A 31 -3.00 -20.83 1.94
CA LEU A 31 -3.71 -22.08 1.69
C LEU A 31 -2.76 -23.23 1.33
N ASP A 32 -1.53 -22.92 0.95
CA ASP A 32 -0.50 -23.87 0.57
C ASP A 32 0.80 -23.67 1.37
N VAL A 33 1.63 -24.70 1.40
CA VAL A 33 2.91 -24.70 2.14
C VAL A 33 3.88 -23.70 1.51
N GLU A 34 3.88 -23.59 0.19
CA GLU A 34 4.69 -22.65 -0.59
C GLU A 34 4.18 -21.19 -0.52
N ARG A 35 3.03 -20.96 0.14
CA ARG A 35 2.38 -19.65 0.30
C ARG A 35 2.12 -18.91 -1.01
N ARG A 36 1.92 -19.66 -2.09
CA ARG A 36 1.59 -19.15 -3.42
C ARG A 36 0.11 -18.89 -3.57
N VAL A 37 -0.75 -19.51 -2.76
CA VAL A 37 -2.19 -19.30 -2.77
C VAL A 37 -2.61 -18.83 -1.39
N ALA A 38 -3.37 -17.74 -1.31
CA ALA A 38 -3.84 -17.22 -0.03
C ALA A 38 -5.26 -16.68 -0.13
N LEU A 39 -6.04 -16.88 0.94
CA LEU A 39 -7.24 -16.12 1.19
C LEU A 39 -6.86 -14.76 1.75
N VAL A 40 -7.47 -13.71 1.22
CA VAL A 40 -7.19 -12.33 1.61
C VAL A 40 -8.47 -11.63 1.95
N GLY A 41 -8.51 -11.07 3.16
CA GLY A 41 -9.56 -10.16 3.59
C GLY A 41 -8.96 -8.76 3.76
N ARG A 42 -9.64 -7.71 3.33
CA ARG A 42 -9.26 -6.33 3.65
C ARG A 42 -10.47 -5.52 4.09
N MET A 43 -10.22 -4.53 4.92
CA MET A 43 -11.19 -3.52 5.27
C MET A 43 -10.48 -2.18 5.27
N THR A 44 -11.07 -1.20 4.61
CA THR A 44 -10.55 0.17 4.50
C THR A 44 -11.64 1.15 4.89
N SER A 45 -11.25 2.16 5.65
CA SER A 45 -12.12 3.26 6.05
C SER A 45 -11.38 4.57 5.85
N PRO A 46 -11.96 5.54 5.13
CA PRO A 46 -11.50 6.91 5.21
C PRO A 46 -11.68 7.42 6.65
N LEU A 47 -10.80 8.31 7.08
CA LEU A 47 -10.90 9.01 8.37
C LEU A 47 -11.88 10.19 8.31
N ALA A 48 -12.10 10.72 7.11
CA ALA A 48 -13.15 11.68 6.80
C ALA A 48 -14.33 10.97 6.10
N SER A 49 -15.19 11.74 5.43
CA SER A 49 -16.24 11.17 4.58
C SER A 49 -15.65 10.43 3.38
N GLY A 50 -16.28 9.32 2.99
CA GLY A 50 -15.92 8.57 1.80
C GLY A 50 -16.43 7.13 1.82
N LEU A 51 -16.01 6.36 0.80
CA LEU A 51 -16.35 4.96 0.65
C LEU A 51 -15.62 4.11 1.69
N ARG A 52 -16.37 3.54 2.64
CA ARG A 52 -15.87 2.48 3.52
C ARG A 52 -16.08 1.16 2.81
N GLU A 53 -15.06 0.34 2.76
CA GLU A 53 -15.10 -0.86 1.94
C GLU A 53 -14.43 -2.04 2.62
N ALA A 54 -15.00 -3.22 2.43
CA ALA A 54 -14.36 -4.49 2.74
C ALA A 54 -14.17 -5.28 1.44
N SER A 55 -13.18 -6.18 1.39
CA SER A 55 -13.13 -7.18 0.35
C SER A 55 -12.65 -8.52 0.88
N LEU A 56 -13.06 -9.57 0.17
CA LEU A 56 -12.63 -10.94 0.39
C LEU A 56 -12.24 -11.53 -0.96
N GLY A 57 -11.09 -12.18 -1.04
CA GLY A 57 -10.58 -12.72 -2.28
C GLY A 57 -9.49 -13.76 -2.12
N VAL A 58 -8.96 -14.18 -3.26
CA VAL A 58 -7.84 -15.10 -3.39
C VAL A 58 -6.68 -14.35 -4.04
N GLU A 59 -5.49 -14.52 -3.46
CA GLU A 59 -4.21 -14.16 -4.08
C GLU A 59 -3.52 -15.41 -4.58
N TRP A 60 -2.99 -15.34 -5.81
CA TRP A 60 -2.22 -16.41 -6.42
C TRP A 60 -0.91 -15.89 -6.99
N GLN A 61 0.21 -16.47 -6.55
CA GLN A 61 1.56 -16.22 -7.03
C GLN A 61 1.99 -17.39 -7.94
N PRO A 62 1.79 -17.28 -9.27
CA PRO A 62 2.00 -18.40 -10.19
C PRO A 62 3.46 -18.84 -10.30
N THR A 63 4.39 -17.90 -10.11
CA THR A 63 5.84 -18.12 -10.30
C THR A 63 6.64 -17.64 -9.08
N LYS A 64 7.96 -17.81 -9.11
CA LYS A 64 8.84 -17.24 -8.07
C LYS A 64 8.98 -15.72 -8.15
N LEU A 65 8.52 -15.09 -9.24
CA LEU A 65 8.50 -13.63 -9.34
C LEU A 65 7.56 -13.07 -8.27
N PRO A 66 7.86 -11.90 -7.70
CA PRO A 66 7.03 -11.30 -6.65
C PRO A 66 5.81 -10.61 -7.27
N LEU A 67 5.03 -11.38 -8.01
CA LEU A 67 3.81 -10.97 -8.71
C LEU A 67 2.67 -11.88 -8.25
N ARG A 68 1.59 -11.26 -7.77
CA ARG A 68 0.38 -11.91 -7.27
C ARG A 68 -0.81 -11.47 -8.10
N LEU A 69 -1.56 -12.44 -8.61
CA LEU A 69 -2.87 -12.23 -9.21
C LEU A 69 -3.91 -12.22 -8.10
N VAL A 70 -4.87 -11.31 -8.19
CA VAL A 70 -5.93 -11.13 -7.21
C VAL A 70 -7.27 -11.33 -7.91
N ALA A 71 -8.12 -12.15 -7.30
CA ALA A 71 -9.54 -12.21 -7.62
C ALA A 71 -10.32 -12.00 -6.33
N GLU A 72 -11.20 -11.01 -6.29
CA GLU A 72 -11.84 -10.59 -5.05
C GLU A 72 -13.26 -10.10 -5.26
N GLN A 73 -14.04 -10.15 -4.19
CA GLN A 73 -15.33 -9.49 -4.08
C GLN A 73 -15.20 -8.31 -3.13
N ARG A 74 -15.49 -7.10 -3.62
CA ARG A 74 -15.52 -5.88 -2.81
C ARG A 74 -16.95 -5.58 -2.36
N PHE A 75 -17.09 -5.09 -1.14
CA PHE A 75 -18.34 -4.78 -0.47
C PHE A 75 -18.28 -3.32 0.00
N ALA A 76 -19.18 -2.48 -0.50
CA ALA A 76 -19.34 -1.14 0.03
C ALA A 76 -20.06 -1.23 1.38
N LEU A 77 -19.36 -0.88 2.46
CA LEU A 77 -19.93 -0.80 3.81
C LEU A 77 -20.64 0.55 4.01
N SER A 78 -20.18 1.60 3.32
CA SER A 78 -20.87 2.88 3.22
C SER A 78 -20.41 3.65 1.98
N GLY A 79 -21.30 4.37 1.30
CA GLY A 79 -20.90 5.37 0.31
C GLY A 79 -20.52 4.84 -1.08
N GLY A 80 -21.29 3.89 -1.63
CA GLY A 80 -21.07 3.39 -2.99
C GLY A 80 -21.66 1.99 -3.20
N HIS A 81 -21.19 1.30 -4.24
CA HIS A 81 -21.60 -0.07 -4.57
C HIS A 81 -20.40 -1.00 -4.49
N GLY A 82 -20.58 -2.23 -4.00
CA GLY A 82 -19.57 -3.28 -4.12
C GLY A 82 -19.43 -3.82 -5.55
N GLY A 83 -18.57 -4.81 -5.72
CA GLY A 83 -18.35 -5.44 -7.02
C GLY A 83 -17.22 -6.45 -7.05
N PRO A 84 -17.26 -7.45 -7.94
CA PRO A 84 -16.13 -8.32 -8.17
C PRO A 84 -14.98 -7.55 -8.83
N GLY A 85 -13.75 -7.91 -8.49
CA GLY A 85 -12.54 -7.30 -9.01
C GLY A 85 -11.49 -8.35 -9.35
N ILE A 86 -10.69 -8.02 -10.35
CA ILE A 86 -9.49 -8.77 -10.71
C ILE A 86 -8.33 -7.80 -10.82
N GLY A 87 -7.13 -8.26 -10.48
CA GLY A 87 -5.94 -7.44 -10.58
C GLY A 87 -4.66 -8.22 -10.42
N ALA A 88 -3.57 -7.48 -10.44
CA ALA A 88 -2.24 -7.96 -10.14
C ALA A 88 -1.55 -6.98 -9.19
N ILE A 89 -0.77 -7.52 -8.27
CA ILE A 89 0.05 -6.78 -7.32
C ILE A 89 1.46 -7.33 -7.40
N GLY A 90 2.44 -6.46 -7.58
CA GLY A 90 3.85 -6.80 -7.52
C GLY A 90 4.61 -5.86 -6.60
N GLY A 91 5.72 -6.34 -6.05
CA GLY A 91 6.57 -5.51 -5.23
C GLY A 91 7.93 -6.13 -4.98
N ILE A 92 8.89 -5.27 -4.65
CA ILE A 92 10.25 -5.65 -4.29
C ILE A 92 10.68 -4.89 -3.03
N GLY A 93 11.51 -5.56 -2.24
CA GLY A 93 12.25 -4.93 -1.15
C GLY A 93 11.60 -5.00 0.22
N PRO A 94 12.27 -4.40 1.23
CA PRO A 94 13.50 -3.60 1.10
C PRO A 94 14.72 -4.40 0.59
N VAL A 95 15.28 -4.04 -0.57
CA VAL A 95 16.50 -4.67 -1.14
C VAL A 95 17.67 -3.69 -1.09
N ALA A 96 18.87 -4.17 -0.75
CA ALA A 96 20.07 -3.35 -0.84
C ALA A 96 20.47 -3.16 -2.31
N ILE A 97 20.61 -1.90 -2.74
CA ILE A 97 21.04 -1.54 -4.10
C ILE A 97 22.43 -0.90 -4.13
N ALA A 98 22.91 -0.41 -2.99
CA ALA A 98 24.28 0.04 -2.76
C ALA A 98 24.61 -0.06 -1.25
N HIS A 99 25.83 0.29 -0.86
CA HIS A 99 26.22 0.36 0.55
C HIS A 99 25.28 1.31 1.30
N ASP A 100 24.55 0.76 2.27
CA ASP A 100 23.54 1.47 3.04
C ASP A 100 22.46 2.17 2.19
N VAL A 101 22.18 1.73 0.97
CA VAL A 101 21.04 2.23 0.18
C VAL A 101 20.07 1.10 -0.08
N ARG A 102 18.81 1.33 0.27
CA ARG A 102 17.71 0.38 0.14
C ARG A 102 16.67 0.88 -0.84
N LEU A 103 16.15 -0.02 -1.65
CA LEU A 103 15.04 0.20 -2.56
C LEU A 103 13.83 -0.59 -2.08
N GLU A 104 12.67 0.06 -2.05
CA GLU A 104 11.37 -0.56 -1.86
C GLU A 104 10.45 -0.06 -2.97
N ALA A 105 9.79 -0.97 -3.69
CA ALA A 105 8.84 -0.57 -4.71
C ALA A 105 7.66 -1.53 -4.77
N TYR A 106 6.49 -1.02 -5.12
CA TYR A 106 5.33 -1.84 -5.44
C TYR A 106 4.49 -1.18 -6.52
N ALA A 107 3.76 -2.00 -7.23
CA ALA A 107 2.74 -1.57 -8.17
C ALA A 107 1.56 -2.55 -8.13
N GLN A 108 0.37 -2.02 -8.36
CA GLN A 108 -0.84 -2.79 -8.52
C GLN A 108 -1.66 -2.20 -9.66
N ALA A 109 -2.36 -3.07 -10.37
CA ALA A 109 -3.32 -2.67 -11.39
C ALA A 109 -4.46 -3.67 -11.42
N GLY A 110 -5.65 -3.20 -11.78
CA GLY A 110 -6.81 -4.07 -11.85
C GLY A 110 -8.04 -3.35 -12.33
N MET A 111 -9.17 -4.03 -12.22
CA MET A 111 -10.48 -3.50 -12.54
C MET A 111 -11.52 -4.04 -11.58
N ILE A 112 -12.49 -3.19 -11.24
CA ILE A 112 -13.63 -3.57 -10.41
C ILE A 112 -14.89 -3.39 -11.24
N ARG A 113 -15.75 -4.40 -11.25
CA ARG A 113 -17.06 -4.32 -11.90
C ARG A 113 -18.09 -3.80 -10.89
N ARG A 114 -18.48 -2.54 -11.03
CA ARG A 114 -19.61 -1.94 -10.30
C ARG A 114 -20.76 -1.68 -11.30
N ALA A 115 -21.40 -0.52 -11.23
CA ALA A 115 -22.30 -0.04 -12.28
C ALA A 115 -21.60 0.07 -13.65
N ALA A 116 -20.31 0.42 -13.63
CA ALA A 116 -19.41 0.35 -14.77
C ALA A 116 -18.13 -0.40 -14.37
N THR A 117 -17.33 -0.82 -15.36
CA THR A 117 -15.99 -1.35 -15.10
C THR A 117 -15.07 -0.19 -14.78
N GLU A 118 -14.49 -0.20 -13.57
CA GLU A 118 -13.60 0.84 -13.07
C GLU A 118 -12.17 0.31 -13.02
N PRO A 119 -11.32 0.64 -14.00
CA PRO A 119 -9.91 0.30 -13.95
C PRO A 119 -9.19 1.17 -12.92
N TYR A 120 -8.13 0.61 -12.34
CA TYR A 120 -7.24 1.32 -11.43
C TYR A 120 -5.79 0.87 -11.59
N VAL A 121 -4.88 1.76 -11.24
CA VAL A 121 -3.44 1.51 -11.07
C VAL A 121 -2.96 2.33 -9.89
N ASP A 122 -2.05 1.78 -9.09
CA ASP A 122 -1.42 2.45 -7.96
C ASP A 122 -0.02 1.87 -7.74
N GLY A 123 0.91 2.69 -7.28
CA GLY A 123 2.26 2.23 -7.03
C GLY A 123 3.09 3.27 -6.29
N ALA A 124 4.18 2.78 -5.69
CA ALA A 124 5.19 3.65 -5.14
C ALA A 124 6.57 3.04 -5.29
N LEU A 125 7.58 3.90 -5.31
CA LEU A 125 8.98 3.56 -5.25
C LEU A 125 9.63 4.45 -4.20
N ARG A 126 10.47 3.88 -3.35
CA ARG A 126 11.27 4.61 -2.36
C ARG A 126 12.71 4.13 -2.39
N VAL A 127 13.62 5.08 -2.28
CA VAL A 127 15.04 4.83 -2.06
C VAL A 127 15.41 5.47 -0.73
N THR A 128 15.92 4.68 0.21
CA THR A 128 16.26 5.16 1.55
C THR A 128 17.66 4.75 1.99
N HIS A 129 18.25 5.56 2.84
CA HIS A 129 19.55 5.37 3.46
C HIS A 129 19.38 5.38 4.99
N PRO A 130 19.85 4.35 5.73
CA PRO A 130 19.88 4.38 7.18
C PRO A 130 20.79 5.52 7.66
N VAL A 131 20.28 6.37 8.55
CA VAL A 131 21.02 7.56 9.02
C VAL A 131 21.38 7.51 10.49
N ALA A 132 20.60 6.79 11.29
CA ALA A 132 20.84 6.65 12.72
C ALA A 132 20.21 5.38 13.26
N THR A 133 20.79 4.88 14.35
CA THR A 133 20.19 3.86 15.20
C THR A 133 20.25 4.36 16.64
N LEU A 134 19.11 4.42 17.32
CA LEU A 134 19.02 4.84 18.71
C LEU A 134 18.41 3.69 19.52
N GLY A 135 19.25 2.95 20.24
CA GLY A 135 18.85 1.69 20.85
C GLY A 135 18.38 0.69 19.77
N GLU A 136 17.13 0.28 19.85
CA GLU A 136 16.50 -0.62 18.87
C GLU A 136 15.75 0.11 17.74
N MET A 137 15.66 1.45 17.82
CA MET A 137 15.02 2.27 16.80
C MET A 137 15.98 2.50 15.63
N ARG A 138 15.50 2.33 14.40
CA ARG A 138 16.27 2.62 13.18
C ARG A 138 15.61 3.73 12.40
N PHE A 139 16.42 4.71 11.99
CA PHE A 139 15.99 5.86 11.21
C PHE A 139 16.54 5.76 9.79
N ASP A 140 15.67 5.97 8.81
CA ASP A 140 16.02 6.01 7.39
C ASP A 140 15.55 7.31 6.75
N LEU A 141 16.40 7.95 5.96
CA LEU A 141 16.07 9.12 5.14
C LEU A 141 16.16 8.77 3.67
N GLY A 142 15.30 9.35 2.86
CA GLY A 142 15.29 9.06 1.44
C GLY A 142 14.33 9.93 0.66
N ALA A 143 14.00 9.44 -0.53
CA ALA A 143 13.00 10.05 -1.40
C ALA A 143 12.13 8.96 -2.02
N GLY A 144 10.93 9.35 -2.43
CA GLY A 144 9.98 8.47 -3.07
C GLY A 144 9.22 9.12 -4.20
N VAL A 145 8.57 8.25 -4.97
CA VAL A 145 7.60 8.56 -6.01
C VAL A 145 6.35 7.73 -5.71
N TRP A 146 5.18 8.35 -5.76
CA TRP A 146 3.89 7.69 -5.52
C TRP A 146 2.93 8.09 -6.61
N GLY A 147 2.29 7.13 -7.25
CA GLY A 147 1.39 7.39 -8.36
C GLY A 147 0.17 6.50 -8.32
N GLY A 148 -0.97 7.03 -8.71
CA GLY A 148 -2.18 6.25 -8.88
C GLY A 148 -3.17 6.91 -9.81
N ALA A 149 -3.94 6.08 -10.51
CA ALA A 149 -5.02 6.50 -11.36
C ALA A 149 -6.21 5.56 -11.18
N GLN A 150 -7.39 6.14 -11.04
CA GLN A 150 -8.68 5.47 -11.02
C GLN A 150 -9.70 6.34 -11.75
N ARG A 151 -10.94 5.85 -11.91
CA ARG A 151 -11.99 6.60 -12.58
C ARG A 151 -12.18 7.99 -11.94
N GLY A 152 -11.89 9.04 -12.71
CA GLY A 152 -12.06 10.43 -12.30
C GLY A 152 -10.99 11.00 -11.36
N ALA A 153 -9.95 10.24 -11.02
CA ALA A 153 -8.88 10.72 -10.15
C ALA A 153 -7.52 10.15 -10.56
N THR A 154 -6.56 11.04 -10.80
CA THR A 154 -5.17 10.69 -11.07
C THR A 154 -4.27 11.57 -10.23
N ARG A 155 -3.13 11.01 -9.81
CA ARG A 155 -2.13 11.71 -9.02
C ARG A 155 -0.76 11.07 -9.16
N LEU A 156 0.26 11.92 -9.28
CA LEU A 156 1.67 11.54 -9.15
C LEU A 156 2.35 12.54 -8.22
N ASP A 157 3.03 12.02 -7.21
CA ASP A 157 3.78 12.79 -6.24
C ASP A 157 5.23 12.33 -6.17
N ILE A 158 6.11 13.25 -5.79
CA ILE A 158 7.50 13.00 -5.46
C ILE A 158 7.87 13.71 -4.16
N GLY A 159 8.91 13.27 -3.47
CA GLY A 159 9.44 14.04 -2.35
C GLY A 159 10.23 13.24 -1.33
N PRO A 160 10.75 13.91 -0.29
CA PRO A 160 11.52 13.29 0.77
C PRO A 160 10.67 12.36 1.64
N SER A 161 11.34 11.36 2.22
CA SER A 161 10.76 10.35 3.09
C SER A 161 11.64 10.15 4.33
N LEU A 162 11.01 10.13 5.51
CA LEU A 162 11.63 9.75 6.78
C LEU A 162 10.94 8.49 7.30
N GLY A 163 11.69 7.40 7.41
CA GLY A 163 11.26 6.16 8.03
C GLY A 163 11.83 6.01 9.45
N VAL A 164 11.00 5.46 10.34
CA VAL A 164 11.38 5.05 11.69
C VAL A 164 10.84 3.66 11.94
N ALA A 165 11.73 2.70 12.19
CA ALA A 165 11.37 1.37 12.64
C ALA A 165 11.48 1.28 14.17
N LEU A 166 10.36 1.01 14.82
CA LEU A 166 10.19 0.93 16.27
C LEU A 166 9.92 -0.52 16.70
N PRO A 167 10.60 -1.05 17.73
CA PRO A 167 10.18 -2.30 18.36
C PRO A 167 8.92 -2.06 19.21
N LEU A 168 7.91 -2.91 19.06
CA LEU A 168 6.70 -2.88 19.89
C LEU A 168 6.42 -4.29 20.41
N GLY A 169 6.99 -4.62 21.56
CA GLY A 169 6.97 -5.98 22.11
C GLY A 169 7.67 -6.96 21.16
N LYS A 170 6.93 -7.96 20.65
CA LYS A 170 7.45 -8.94 19.69
C LYS A 170 7.31 -8.52 18.22
N GLN A 171 6.69 -7.36 17.96
CA GLN A 171 6.41 -6.88 16.60
C GLN A 171 7.31 -5.68 16.27
N ARG A 172 7.55 -5.46 14.97
CA ARG A 172 8.20 -4.22 14.49
C ARG A 172 7.16 -3.37 13.79
N VAL A 173 7.09 -2.11 14.22
CA VAL A 173 6.21 -1.10 13.67
C VAL A 173 7.08 -0.14 12.86
N ARG A 174 6.66 0.21 11.64
CA ARG A 174 7.30 1.29 10.89
C ARG A 174 6.36 2.47 10.78
N LEU A 175 6.91 3.63 11.09
CA LEU A 175 6.33 4.92 10.85
C LEU A 175 7.08 5.56 9.68
N ALA A 176 6.37 6.07 8.69
CA ALA A 176 6.95 6.81 7.57
C ALA A 176 6.25 8.15 7.44
N LEU A 177 7.05 9.22 7.41
CA LEU A 177 6.63 10.59 7.17
C LEU A 177 7.17 11.02 5.81
N ASP A 178 6.26 11.18 4.86
CA ASP A 178 6.58 11.53 3.47
C ASP A 178 6.10 12.95 3.18
N TRP A 179 6.89 13.76 2.50
CA TRP A 179 6.36 14.95 1.83
C TRP A 179 5.93 14.54 0.42
N ARG A 180 4.65 14.70 0.10
CA ARG A 180 4.09 14.38 -1.22
C ARG A 180 3.89 15.66 -2.00
N GLU A 181 4.90 16.02 -2.80
CA GLU A 181 4.80 17.11 -3.77
C GLU A 181 4.11 16.62 -5.02
N ARG A 182 2.90 17.13 -5.30
CA ARG A 182 2.10 16.70 -6.44
C ARG A 182 2.62 17.35 -7.71
N ILE A 183 3.07 16.52 -8.65
CA ILE A 183 3.60 16.95 -9.94
C ILE A 183 2.64 16.72 -11.10
N VAL A 184 1.72 15.74 -10.98
CA VAL A 184 0.70 15.45 -12.00
C VAL A 184 -0.63 15.08 -11.35
N GLY A 185 -1.72 15.46 -12.00
CA GLY A 185 -3.09 15.14 -11.59
C GLY A 185 -3.67 16.14 -10.60
N ALA A 186 -4.96 16.00 -10.33
CA ALA A 186 -5.75 16.94 -9.54
C ALA A 186 -6.48 16.26 -8.37
N ALA A 187 -6.13 15.02 -8.03
CA ALA A 187 -6.74 14.36 -6.88
C ALA A 187 -6.31 15.04 -5.58
N HIS A 188 -7.28 15.45 -4.77
CA HIS A 188 -7.05 15.96 -3.43
C HIS A 188 -6.51 14.87 -2.48
N PRO A 189 -5.78 15.24 -1.42
CA PRO A 189 -5.40 16.60 -0.99
C PRO A 189 -4.33 17.25 -1.89
N GLU A 190 -4.01 18.52 -1.66
CA GLU A 190 -2.87 19.19 -2.30
C GLU A 190 -1.52 18.60 -1.88
N SER A 191 -0.39 19.22 -2.30
CA SER A 191 0.94 18.87 -1.81
C SER A 191 1.01 19.02 -0.28
N GLY A 192 1.68 18.08 0.40
CA GLY A 192 1.78 18.14 1.85
C GLY A 192 2.32 16.87 2.51
N PRO A 193 2.40 16.87 3.85
CA PRO A 193 2.91 15.73 4.60
C PRO A 193 1.90 14.58 4.64
N ALA A 194 2.39 13.35 4.51
CA ALA A 194 1.65 12.12 4.63
C ALA A 194 2.31 11.22 5.68
N LEU A 195 1.51 10.81 6.67
CA LEU A 195 1.96 9.90 7.74
C LEU A 195 1.38 8.50 7.52
N THR A 196 2.29 7.54 7.37
CA THR A 196 2.00 6.12 7.25
C THR A 196 2.48 5.39 8.50
N LEU A 197 1.65 4.50 9.02
CA LEU A 197 2.00 3.59 10.11
C LEU A 197 1.64 2.18 9.67
N GLY A 198 2.43 1.19 10.08
CA GLY A 198 2.15 -0.21 9.76
C GLY A 198 3.02 -1.16 10.57
N THR A 199 2.51 -2.37 10.74
CA THR A 199 3.22 -3.51 11.30
C THR A 199 3.35 -4.53 10.16
N ASP A 200 4.54 -5.12 10.00
CA ASP A 200 4.97 -6.02 8.89
C ASP A 200 5.49 -5.35 7.60
N PHE A 201 6.69 -4.75 7.68
CA PHE A 201 7.50 -4.28 6.56
C PHE A 201 8.63 -5.25 6.21
#